data_AF-A0AAE2YKE2-F1
#
_entry.id   AF-A0AAE2YKE2-F1
#
_cell.length_a   1.000
_cell.length_b   1.000
_cell.length_c   1.000
_cell.angle_alpha   90.00
_cell.angle_beta   90.00
_cell.angle_gamma   90.00
#
_symmetry.space_group_name_H-M   'P 1'
#
loop_
_entity.id
_entity.type
_entity.pdbx_description
1 polymer ?
#
loop_
_entity_poly.entity_id
_entity_poly.type
_entity_poly.pdbx_seq_one_letter_code
_entity_poly.pdbx_strand_id
1 'polypeptide(L)' 'MPLRNSPSQIRDLDDLSQLSNIVTDKRRGQRSLAKKSRRNRHYEKQFIRNTLMRAPINASEELIEL' A
#
# COMPACT_ATOMS: atom_id res chain seq x y z
N MET A 1 -5.32 -3.12 -19.89
CA MET A 1 -6.06 -2.91 -18.62
C MET A 1 -5.09 -2.41 -17.56
N PRO A 2 -5.44 -1.44 -16.71
CA PRO A 2 -4.49 -0.92 -15.73
C PRO A 2 -4.27 -1.95 -14.61
N LEU A 3 -3.01 -2.35 -14.40
CA LEU A 3 -2.63 -3.34 -13.39
C LEU A 3 -3.14 -2.92 -11.99
N ARG A 4 -3.42 -3.92 -11.16
CA ARG A 4 -3.75 -3.71 -9.74
C ARG A 4 -2.44 -3.66 -8.95
N ASN A 5 -2.40 -2.78 -7.96
CA ASN A 5 -1.30 -2.71 -7.00
C ASN A 5 -1.34 -4.00 -6.17
N SER A 6 -0.20 -4.68 -6.02
CA SER A 6 -0.06 -5.91 -5.24
C SER A 6 0.92 -5.69 -4.08
N PRO A 7 0.62 -6.18 -2.86
CA PRO A 7 1.55 -6.11 -1.73
C PRO A 7 2.90 -6.77 -2.01
N SER A 8 2.91 -7.81 -2.86
CA SER A 8 4.14 -8.49 -3.30
C SER A 8 5.11 -7.61 -4.10
N GLN A 9 4.70 -6.39 -4.48
CA GLN A 9 5.58 -5.42 -5.13
C GLN A 9 6.49 -4.69 -4.12
N ILE A 10 6.17 -4.73 -2.83
CA ILE A 10 7.00 -4.21 -1.75
C ILE A 10 7.94 -5.34 -1.33
N ARG A 11 9.24 -5.17 -1.58
CA ARG A 11 10.27 -6.16 -1.23
C ARG A 11 10.94 -5.80 0.08
N ASP A 12 11.26 -4.52 0.25
CA ASP A 12 12.02 -4.01 1.38
C ASP A 12 11.31 -2.85 2.07
N LEU A 13 11.74 -2.51 3.29
CA LEU A 13 11.17 -1.37 4.04
C LEU A 13 11.37 -0.03 3.31
N ASP A 14 12.43 0.11 2.52
CA ASP A 14 12.68 1.32 1.73
C ASP A 14 11.60 1.57 0.67
N ASP A 15 10.95 0.52 0.15
CA ASP A 15 9.85 0.64 -0.80
C ASP A 15 8.63 1.33 -0.18
N LEU A 16 8.50 1.33 1.16
CA LEU A 16 7.44 2.06 1.86
C LEU A 16 7.61 3.58 1.72
N SER A 17 8.84 4.08 1.60
CA SER A 17 9.11 5.50 1.33
C SER A 17 8.66 5.90 -0.09
N GLN A 18 8.68 4.93 -1.01
CA GLN A 18 8.30 5.06 -2.41
C GLN A 18 6.83 4.64 -2.67
N LEU A 19 6.02 4.46 -1.62
CA LEU A 19 4.65 3.93 -1.76
C LEU A 19 3.77 4.74 -2.72
N SER A 20 4.01 6.05 -2.82
CA SER A 20 3.30 6.93 -3.76
C SER A 20 3.56 6.61 -5.24
N ASN A 21 4.68 5.96 -5.55
CA ASN A 21 5.03 5.48 -6.89
C ASN A 21 4.43 4.10 -7.17
N ILE A 22 4.29 3.27 -6.14
CA ILE A 22 3.71 1.92 -6.22
C ILE A 22 2.18 2.01 -6.30
N VAL A 23 1.58 2.86 -5.46
CA VAL A 23 0.13 3.06 -5.35
C VAL A 23 -0.26 4.32 -6.10
N THR A 24 -0.75 4.14 -7.33
CA THR A 24 -1.16 5.26 -8.16
C THR A 24 -2.66 5.24 -8.45
N ASP A 25 -3.30 6.41 -8.33
CA ASP A 25 -4.67 6.62 -8.79
C ASP A 25 -4.80 6.43 -10.32
N LYS A 26 -5.59 5.44 -10.74
CA LYS A 26 -5.81 5.11 -12.15
C LYS A 26 -6.57 6.18 -12.96
N ARG A 27 -7.19 7.18 -12.30
CA ARG A 27 -7.77 8.35 -13.00
C ARG A 27 -6.97 9.63 -12.79
N ARG A 28 -5.67 9.52 -12.47
CA ARG A 28 -4.74 10.65 -12.26
C ARG A 28 -4.71 11.63 -13.43
N GLY A 29 -4.91 11.17 -14.67
CA GLY A 29 -4.94 12.04 -15.87
C GLY A 29 -6.15 12.97 -15.95
N GLN A 30 -7.30 12.59 -15.37
CA GLN A 30 -8.58 13.30 -15.56
C GLN A 30 -8.98 14.17 -14.37
N ARG A 31 -8.08 14.40 -13.40
CA ARG A 31 -8.39 15.08 -12.13
C ARG A 31 -7.60 16.37 -11.97
N SER A 32 -8.12 17.30 -11.17
CA SER A 32 -7.36 18.48 -10.72
C SER A 32 -6.28 18.09 -9.70
N LEU A 33 -5.17 18.84 -9.64
CA LEU A 33 -3.96 18.51 -8.85
C LEU A 33 -4.26 18.23 -7.36
N ALA A 34 -5.02 19.09 -6.69
CA ALA A 34 -5.38 18.90 -5.28
C ALA A 34 -6.20 17.61 -5.05
N LYS A 35 -7.09 17.27 -5.99
CA LYS A 35 -7.87 16.02 -5.95
C LYS A 35 -6.99 14.79 -6.19
N LYS A 36 -5.95 14.91 -7.04
CA LYS A 36 -4.96 13.83 -7.26
C LYS A 36 -4.24 13.47 -5.96
N SER A 37 -3.68 14.47 -5.27
CA SER A 37 -2.93 14.25 -4.02
C SER A 37 -3.79 13.64 -2.91
N ARG A 38 -5.00 14.18 -2.67
CA ARG A 38 -5.92 13.61 -1.67
C ARG A 38 -6.28 12.15 -1.98
N ARG A 39 -6.58 11.84 -3.25
CA ARG A 39 -6.98 10.49 -3.68
C ARG A 39 -5.81 9.51 -3.58
N ASN A 40 -4.59 9.91 -3.94
CA ASN A 40 -3.43 9.03 -3.84
C ASN A 40 -3.17 8.62 -2.39
N ARG A 41 -3.15 9.60 -1.46
CA ARG A 41 -3.06 9.31 -0.01
C ARG A 41 -4.17 8.40 0.49
N HIS A 42 -5.39 8.57 -0.04
CA HIS A 42 -6.49 7.68 0.30
C HIS A 42 -6.23 6.24 -0.19
N TYR A 43 -5.76 6.07 -1.42
CA TYR A 43 -5.44 4.75 -1.95
C TYR A 43 -4.25 4.10 -1.24
N GLU A 44 -3.21 4.84 -0.88
CA GLU A 44 -2.09 4.37 -0.05
C GLU A 44 -2.60 3.83 1.29
N LYS A 45 -3.43 4.59 2.00
CA LYS A 45 -4.05 4.15 3.26
C LYS A 45 -4.88 2.89 3.10
N GLN A 46 -5.72 2.83 2.05
CA GLN A 46 -6.53 1.65 1.78
C GLN A 46 -5.68 0.43 1.42
N PHE A 47 -4.58 0.64 0.70
CA PHE A 47 -3.66 -0.42 0.34
C PHE A 47 -3.00 -1.03 1.58
N ILE A 48 -2.44 -0.21 2.47
CA ILE A 48 -1.85 -0.66 3.74
C ILE A 48 -2.91 -1.39 4.57
N ARG A 49 -4.08 -0.76 4.79
CA ARG A 49 -5.15 -1.35 5.60
C ARG A 49 -5.59 -2.72 5.07
N ASN A 50 -5.84 -2.83 3.77
CA ASN A 50 -6.28 -4.09 3.17
C ASN A 50 -5.19 -5.16 3.21
N THR A 51 -3.92 -4.75 3.11
CA THR A 51 -2.77 -5.67 3.22
C THR A 51 -2.67 -6.23 4.63
N LEU A 52 -2.71 -5.37 5.66
CA LEU A 52 -2.66 -5.78 7.06
C LEU A 52 -3.87 -6.64 7.47
N MET A 53 -5.05 -6.38 6.91
CA MET A 53 -6.24 -7.19 7.17
C MET A 53 -6.22 -8.55 6.45
N ARG A 54 -5.39 -8.70 5.41
CA ARG A 54 -5.24 -9.96 4.65
C ARG A 54 -4.03 -10.76 5.09
N ALA A 55 -2.99 -10.10 5.60
CA ALA A 55 -1.86 -10.74 6.19
C ALA A 55 -2.31 -11.40 7.51
N PRO A 56 -1.97 -12.68 7.76
CA PRO A 56 -2.13 -13.26 9.08
C PRO A 56 -1.27 -12.42 10.04
N ILE A 57 -1.93 -11.72 10.96
CA ILE A 57 -1.25 -11.04 12.05
C ILE A 57 -0.70 -12.18 12.93
N ASN A 58 0.61 -12.41 12.81
CA ASN A 58 1.44 -13.33 13.60
C ASN A 58 1.50 -14.81 13.13
N ALA A 59 2.61 -15.16 12.48
CA ALA A 59 3.19 -16.52 12.50
C ALA A 59 4.50 -16.56 13.31
N SER A 60 4.79 -15.51 14.08
CA SER A 60 6.02 -15.37 14.88
C SER A 60 5.70 -14.71 16.22
N GLU A 61 4.85 -15.34 17.01
CA GLU A 61 5.08 -15.34 18.46
C GLU A 61 6.10 -16.48 18.68
N GLU A 62 7.39 -16.17 18.52
CA GLU A 62 8.41 -17.06 19.08
C GLU A 62 8.14 -17.13 20.58
N LEU A 63 7.86 -18.35 21.06
CA LEU A 63 7.78 -18.69 22.46
C LEU A 63 9.08 -18.21 23.12
N ILE A 64 9.00 -17.13 23.88
CA ILE A 64 10.03 -16.81 24.85
C ILE A 64 9.90 -17.91 25.92
N GLU A 65 10.72 -18.96 25.81
CA GLU A 65 10.91 -19.93 26.88
C GLU A 65 11.45 -19.18 28.12
N LEU A 66 10.71 -19.32 29.23
CA LEU A 66 11.08 -18.84 30.57
C LEU A 66 12.09 -19.77 31.23
#